data_AF-A0A933MNA5-F1
#
_entry.id   AF-A0A933MNA5-F1
#
_cell.length_a   1.000
_cell.length_b   1.000
_cell.length_c   1.000
_cell.angle_alpha   90.00
_cell.angle_beta   90.00
_cell.angle_gamma   90.00
#
_symmetry.space_group_name_H-M   'P 1'
#
loop_
_entity.id
_entity.type
_entity.pdbx_description
1 polymer ?
#
loop_
_entity_poly.entity_id
_entity_poly.type
_entity_poly.pdbx_seq_one_letter_code
_entity_poly.pdbx_strand_id
1 'polypeptide(L)' 'RIIFMDEGRIVEEGGPQELFANPQEERTRTFLSKILVH' A
#
# COMPACT_ATOMS: atom_id res chain seq x y z
N ARG A 1 -2.30 -1.50 12.52
CA ARG A 1 -1.47 -0.56 11.72
C ARG A 1 -0.71 -1.42 10.71
N ILE A 2 -0.83 -1.12 9.42
CA ILE A 2 -0.19 -1.86 8.34
C ILE A 2 0.98 -1.02 7.83
N ILE A 3 2.07 -1.70 7.46
CA ILE A 3 3.26 -1.07 6.90
C ILE A 3 3.50 -1.72 5.55
N PHE A 4 3.49 -0.91 4.50
CA PHE A 4 3.94 -1.29 3.17
C PHE A 4 5.43 -1.01 3.06
N MET A 5 6.19 -2.05 2.73
CA MET A 5 7.65 -1.96 2.57
C MET A 5 8.03 -2.37 1.15
N ASP A 6 8.99 -1.65 0.60
CA ASP A 6 9.59 -1.95 -0.70
C ASP A 6 11.09 -1.65 -0.65
N GLU A 7 11.90 -2.50 -1.29
CA GLU A 7 13.38 -2.38 -1.30
C GLU A 7 14.01 -2.21 0.11
N GLY A 8 13.41 -2.84 1.12
CA GLY A 8 13.88 -2.76 2.51
C GLY A 8 13.61 -1.42 3.20
N ARG A 9 12.75 -0.57 2.62
CA ARG A 9 12.34 0.72 3.18
C ARG A 9 10.83 0.72 3.43
N ILE A 10 10.42 1.47 4.45
CA ILE A 10 9.00 1.77 4.66
C ILE A 10 8.60 2.78 3.60
N VAL A 11 7.65 2.39 2.76
CA VAL A 11 7.08 3.26 1.72
C VAL A 11 5.85 3.95 2.26
N GLU A 12 4.95 3.22 2.92
CA GLU A 12 3.72 3.79 3.46
C GLU A 12 3.30 3.05 4.73
N GLU A 13 2.74 3.76 5.70
CA GLU A 13 2.17 3.17 6.91
C GLU A 13 0.81 3.80 7.23
N GLY A 14 -0.15 2.97 7.66
CA GLY A 14 -1.51 3.47 7.88
C GLY A 14 -2.47 2.43 8.43
N GLY A 15 -3.73 2.82 8.58
CA GLY A 15 -4.81 1.88 8.81
C GLY A 15 -5.09 1.01 7.58
N PRO A 16 -5.73 -0.16 7.75
CA PRO A 16 -6.14 -1.00 6.62
C PRO A 16 -7.04 -0.23 5.64
N GLN A 17 -8.07 0.46 6.15
CA GLN A 17 -8.97 1.23 5.31
C GLN A 17 -8.24 2.32 4.52
N GLU A 18 -7.31 3.03 5.15
CA GLU A 18 -6.53 4.08 4.47
C GLU A 18 -5.67 3.49 3.36
N LEU A 19 -4.91 2.43 3.63
CA LEU A 19 -4.02 1.81 2.64
C LEU A 19 -4.78 1.12 1.50
N PHE A 20 -5.91 0.45 1.77
CA PHE A 20 -6.65 -0.27 0.74
C PHE A 20 -7.66 0.61 -0.02
N ALA A 21 -8.25 1.62 0.61
CA ALA A 21 -9.25 2.48 -0.04
C ALA A 21 -8.67 3.80 -0.55
N ASN A 22 -7.64 4.35 0.09
CA ASN A 22 -7.03 5.63 -0.28
C ASN A 22 -5.50 5.64 -0.07
N PRO A 23 -4.75 4.71 -0.69
CA PRO A 23 -3.29 4.72 -0.62
C PRO A 23 -2.73 6.04 -1.17
N GLN A 24 -1.81 6.66 -0.42
CA GLN A 24 -1.21 7.94 -0.76
C GLN A 24 0.01 7.78 -1.67
N GLU A 25 0.77 6.70 -1.53
CA GLU A 25 1.96 6.47 -2.35
C GLU A 25 1.62 5.76 -3.65
N GLU A 26 2.24 6.22 -4.74
CA GLU A 26 2.06 5.64 -6.08
C GLU A 26 2.54 4.19 -6.16
N ARG A 27 3.63 3.86 -5.45
CA ARG A 27 4.13 2.47 -5.33
C ARG A 27 3.11 1.57 -4.65
N THR A 28 2.50 2.01 -3.56
CA THR A 28 1.43 1.26 -2.86
C THR A 28 0.24 1.04 -3.78
N ARG A 29 -0.20 2.08 -4.51
CA ARG A 29 -1.30 1.99 -5.50
C ARG A 29 -1.02 0.94 -6.57
N THR A 30 0.19 0.98 -7.13
CA THR A 30 0.63 0.06 -8.19
C THR A 30 0.74 -1.38 -7.69
N PHE A 31 1.15 -1.57 -6.44
CA PHE A 31 1.19 -2.90 -5.82
C PHE A 31 -0.22 -3.45 -5.58
N LEU A 32 -1.09 -2.66 -4.96
CA LEU A 32 -2.47 -3.06 -4.65
C LEU A 32 -3.29 -3.34 -5.91
N SER A 33 -3.10 -2.58 -7.00
CA SER A 33 -3.78 -2.81 -8.28
C SER A 33 -3.39 -4.13 -8.95
N LYS A 34 -2.23 -4.72 -8.60
CA LYS A 34 -1.84 -6.06 -9.11
C LYS A 34 -2.42 -7.20 -8.28
N ILE A 35 -2.78 -6.94 -7.02
CA ILE A 35 -3.23 -7.96 -6.07
C ILE A 35 -4.75 -8.03 -5.97
N LEU A 36 -5.44 -6.88 -6.04
CA LEU A 36 -6.88 -6.80 -5.85
C LEU A 36 -7.72 -7.16 -7.09
N VAL A 37 -7.10 -7.52 -8.21
CA VAL A 37 -7.79 -7.84 -9.49
C VAL A 37 -8.20 -9.33 -9.54
N HIS A 38 -8.50 -9.94 -8.40
CA HIS A 38 -9.05 -11.31 -8.33
C HIS A 38 -10.30 -11.36 -7.46
#